data_AF-A0A286C008-F1
#
_entry.id   AF-A0A286C008-F1
#
_cell.length_a   1.000
_cell.length_b   1.000
_cell.length_c   1.000
_cell.angle_alpha   90.00
_cell.angle_beta   90.00
_cell.angle_gamma   90.00
#
_symmetry.space_group_name_H-M   'P 1'
#
loop_
_entity.id
_entity.type
_entity.pdbx_description
1 polymer ?
#
loop_
_entity_poly.entity_id
_entity_poly.type
_entity_poly.pdbx_seq_one_letter_code
_entity_poly.pdbx_strand_id
1 'polypeptide(L)'
;MDHENQLMAKEVEEIITKFLNQFEKGTIDDIYTNCRNAIPFFLVKDVIFQMFKQHKLRRRRGLKDTTEYRLTSMFPDFGCSYRPRKPYSPKKKDEKKSKKRPVTESCRDNSVVYHFDQLLRKTRL
;
A
#
# COMPACT_ATOMS: atom_id res chain seq x y z
N MET A 1 -18.96 5.58 -20.71
CA MET A 1 -18.58 5.87 -19.31
C MET A 1 -17.06 5.99 -19.12
N ASP A 2 -16.21 5.25 -19.85
CA ASP A 2 -14.75 5.29 -19.61
C ASP A 2 -13.97 6.38 -20.37
N HIS A 3 -14.55 6.96 -21.43
CA HIS A 3 -13.82 7.91 -22.29
C HIS A 3 -13.59 9.28 -21.63
N GLU A 4 -14.60 9.82 -20.95
CA GLU A 4 -14.49 11.11 -20.24
C GLU A 4 -13.50 11.05 -19.08
N ASN A 5 -13.50 9.94 -18.33
CA ASN A 5 -12.53 9.72 -17.26
C ASN A 5 -11.08 9.64 -17.77
N GLN A 6 -10.87 9.06 -18.96
CA GLN A 6 -9.55 9.01 -19.60
C GLN A 6 -9.10 10.38 -20.10
N LEU A 7 -10.01 11.23 -20.58
CA LEU A 7 -9.69 12.60 -21.00
C LEU A 7 -9.27 13.45 -19.80
N MET A 8 -10.04 13.41 -18.71
CA MET A 8 -9.71 14.10 -17.46
C MET A 8 -8.35 13.64 -16.91
N ALA A 9 -8.05 12.34 -16.95
CA ALA A 9 -6.77 11.82 -16.48
C ALA A 9 -5.58 12.34 -17.30
N LYS A 10 -5.75 12.52 -18.62
CA LYS A 10 -4.71 13.09 -19.49
C LYS A 10 -4.46 14.57 -19.21
N GLU A 11 -5.52 15.35 -19.03
CA GLU A 11 -5.41 16.76 -18.66
C GLU A 11 -4.65 16.94 -17.34
N VAL A 12 -4.99 16.11 -16.34
CA VAL A 12 -4.29 16.09 -15.05
C VAL A 12 -2.81 15.69 -15.22
N GLU A 13 -2.51 14.70 -16.07
CA GLU A 13 -1.13 14.30 -16.38
C GLU A 13 -0.33 15.44 -17.00
N GLU A 14 -0.91 16.19 -17.94
CA GLU A 14 -0.26 17.36 -18.55
C GLU A 14 0.03 18.45 -17.52
N ILE A 15 -0.92 18.71 -16.61
CA ILE A 15 -0.74 19.70 -15.54
C ILE A 15 0.39 19.28 -14.59
N ILE A 16 0.41 18.01 -14.17
CA ILE A 16 1.49 17.47 -13.33
C ILE A 16 2.84 17.59 -14.03
N THR A 17 2.89 17.28 -15.33
CA THR A 17 4.12 17.36 -16.13
C THR A 17 4.61 18.80 -16.25
N LYS A 18 3.71 19.76 -16.53
CA LYS A 18 4.03 21.20 -16.56
C LYS A 18 4.59 21.68 -15.22
N PHE A 19 3.94 21.28 -14.12
CA PHE A 19 4.39 21.60 -12.77
C PHE A 19 5.81 21.06 -12.50
N LEU A 20 6.04 19.77 -12.78
CA LEU A 20 7.36 19.17 -12.53
C LEU A 20 8.46 19.68 -13.47
N ASN A 21 8.12 20.15 -14.67
CA ASN A 21 9.07 20.86 -15.53
C ASN A 21 9.47 22.22 -14.96
N GLN A 22 8.55 22.92 -14.30
CA GLN A 22 8.81 24.24 -13.71
C GLN A 22 9.57 24.16 -12.38
N PHE A 23 9.18 23.25 -11.49
CA PHE A 23 9.71 23.17 -10.12
C PHE A 23 10.77 22.07 -9.93
N GLU A 24 11.04 21.28 -10.97
CA GLU A 24 11.94 20.10 -11.03
C GLU A 24 11.55 18.92 -10.13
N LYS A 25 10.93 19.19 -8.98
CA LYS A 25 10.46 18.22 -8.00
C LYS A 25 9.18 18.72 -7.30
N GLY A 26 8.41 17.78 -6.77
CA GLY A 26 7.29 18.13 -5.89
C GLY A 26 6.70 16.94 -5.16
N THR A 27 5.98 17.21 -4.08
CA THR A 27 5.12 16.24 -3.40
C THR A 27 3.71 16.25 -4.00
N ILE A 28 2.88 15.26 -3.65
CA ILE A 28 1.47 15.24 -4.09
C ILE A 28 0.74 16.49 -3.59
N ASP A 29 1.03 16.94 -2.38
CA ASP A 29 0.40 18.11 -1.78
C ASP A 29 0.85 19.41 -2.48
N ASP A 30 2.13 19.53 -2.85
CA ASP A 30 2.63 20.67 -3.63
C ASP A 30 1.96 20.74 -5.01
N ILE A 31 1.82 19.58 -5.66
CA ILE A 31 1.14 19.49 -6.94
C ILE A 31 -0.33 19.90 -6.77
N TYR A 32 -1.03 19.33 -5.79
CA TYR A 32 -2.45 19.63 -5.56
C TYR A 32 -2.71 21.11 -5.24
N THR A 33 -1.87 21.71 -4.38
CA THR A 33 -2.00 23.12 -3.99
C THR A 33 -1.78 24.07 -5.15
N ASN A 34 -0.86 23.74 -6.07
CA ASN A 34 -0.60 24.55 -7.26
C ASN A 34 -1.60 24.29 -8.40
N CYS A 35 -2.23 23.13 -8.46
CA CYS A 35 -3.22 22.77 -9.50
C CYS A 35 -4.65 23.30 -9.19
N ARG A 36 -4.81 24.26 -8.27
CA ARG A 36 -6.10 24.56 -7.64
C ARG A 36 -7.05 25.37 -8.54
N ASN A 37 -8.11 24.70 -9.01
CA ASN A 37 -9.52 25.17 -9.04
C ASN A 37 -10.51 24.13 -9.63
N ALA A 38 -10.06 23.00 -10.21
CA ALA A 38 -11.00 22.05 -10.87
C ALA A 38 -10.76 20.55 -10.62
N ILE A 39 -9.65 20.15 -9.97
CA ILE A 39 -9.25 18.73 -9.92
C ILE A 39 -9.40 18.16 -8.50
N PRO A 40 -10.13 17.04 -8.32
CA PRO A 40 -10.19 16.34 -7.05
C PRO A 40 -8.84 15.75 -6.61
N PHE A 41 -8.54 15.81 -5.31
CA PHE A 41 -7.27 15.30 -4.76
C PHE A 41 -7.00 13.82 -5.08
N PHE A 42 -8.04 12.97 -4.99
CA PHE A 42 -7.91 11.55 -5.28
C PHE A 42 -7.44 11.30 -6.72
N LEU A 43 -7.91 12.10 -7.67
CA LEU A 43 -7.56 11.97 -9.07
C LEU A 43 -6.09 12.32 -9.31
N VAL A 44 -5.58 13.39 -8.67
CA VAL A 44 -4.15 13.74 -8.73
C VAL A 44 -3.30 12.58 -8.22
N LYS A 45 -3.67 12.00 -7.08
CA LYS A 45 -2.95 10.86 -6.48
C LYS A 45 -2.92 9.64 -7.41
N ASP A 46 -4.06 9.30 -8.00
CA ASP A 46 -4.19 8.16 -8.91
C ASP A 46 -3.38 8.36 -10.19
N VAL A 47 -3.45 9.55 -10.79
CA VAL A 47 -2.68 9.89 -12.00
C VAL A 47 -1.18 9.88 -11.72
N ILE A 48 -0.71 10.47 -10.61
CA ILE A 48 0.71 10.40 -10.20
C ILE A 48 1.16 8.94 -10.06
N PHE A 49 0.34 8.10 -9.43
CA PHE A 49 0.66 6.69 -9.26
C PHE A 49 0.68 5.93 -10.60
N GLN A 50 -0.23 6.25 -11.52
CA GLN A 50 -0.25 5.72 -12.87
C GLN A 50 0.98 6.14 -13.67
N MET A 51 1.35 7.42 -13.64
CA MET A 51 2.58 7.92 -14.27
C MET A 51 3.83 7.25 -13.69
N PHE A 52 3.85 7.04 -12.37
CA PHE A 52 4.94 6.31 -11.70
C PHE A 52 5.02 4.85 -12.18
N LYS A 53 3.88 4.15 -12.28
CA LYS A 53 3.79 2.79 -12.84
C LYS A 53 4.23 2.72 -14.30
N GLN A 54 3.94 3.75 -15.08
CA GLN A 54 4.37 3.89 -16.48
C GLN A 54 5.83 4.32 -16.62
N HIS A 55 6.60 4.40 -15.53
CA HIS A 55 8.00 4.83 -15.51
C HIS A 55 8.24 6.27 -15.99
N LYS A 56 7.19 7.11 -16.11
CA LYS A 56 7.31 8.54 -16.44
C LYS A 56 7.82 9.36 -15.27
N LEU A 57 7.54 8.91 -14.04
CA LEU A 57 8.02 9.51 -12.81
C LEU A 57 8.99 8.60 -12.08
N ARG A 58 9.90 9.24 -11.33
CA ARG A 58 10.69 8.60 -10.29
C ARG A 58 10.34 9.17 -8.92
N ARG A 59 10.53 8.34 -7.90
CA ARG A 59 10.08 8.61 -6.53
C ARG A 59 11.23 8.52 -5.54
N ARG A 60 11.35 9.48 -4.63
CA ARG A 60 12.27 9.43 -3.48
C ARG A 60 11.52 9.75 -2.19
N ARG A 61 11.84 9.05 -1.10
CA ARG A 61 11.36 9.44 0.24
C ARG A 61 12.22 10.61 0.71
N GLY A 62 11.57 11.75 0.97
CA GLY A 62 12.17 12.95 1.51
C GLY A 62 12.26 12.92 3.03
N LEU A 63 12.59 14.08 3.61
CA LEU A 63 12.55 14.30 5.05
C LEU A 63 11.09 14.31 5.54
N LYS A 64 10.87 13.85 6.79
CA LYS A 64 9.54 13.77 7.42
C LYS A 64 8.53 12.89 6.68
N ASP A 65 8.99 11.79 6.09
CA ASP A 65 8.13 10.82 5.39
C ASP A 65 7.35 11.34 4.18
N THR A 66 7.72 12.52 3.69
CA THR A 66 7.20 13.05 2.44
C THR A 66 7.76 12.26 1.26
N THR A 67 7.02 12.23 0.17
CA THR A 67 7.44 11.53 -1.06
C THR A 67 7.58 12.55 -2.16
N GLU A 68 8.80 12.73 -2.64
CA GLU A 68 9.15 13.63 -3.74
C GLU A 68 9.11 12.87 -5.08
N TYR A 69 8.57 13.51 -6.11
CA TYR A 69 8.47 13.00 -7.46
C TYR A 69 9.24 13.89 -8.44
N ARG A 70 9.86 13.29 -9.45
CA ARG A 70 10.50 13.97 -10.58
C ARG A 70 10.20 13.24 -11.89
N LEU A 71 10.30 13.96 -13.02
CA LEU A 71 10.20 13.36 -14.35
C LEU A 71 11.44 12.51 -14.65
N THR A 72 11.22 11.27 -15.10
CA THR A 72 12.29 10.33 -15.42
C THR A 72 13.16 10.82 -16.58
N SER A 73 12.56 11.51 -17.56
CA SER A 73 13.27 12.04 -18.74
C SER A 73 14.33 13.08 -18.39
N MET A 74 14.03 13.95 -17.42
CA MET A 74 14.94 15.00 -16.96
C MET A 74 15.90 14.51 -15.88
N PHE A 75 15.46 13.57 -15.03
CA PHE A 75 16.22 13.12 -13.86
C PHE A 75 16.28 11.58 -13.79
N PRO A 76 17.05 10.93 -14.69
CA PRO A 76 17.13 9.48 -14.74
C PRO A 76 17.81 8.86 -13.52
N ASP A 77 18.61 9.60 -12.75
CA ASP A 77 19.30 9.07 -11.56
C ASP A 77 18.54 9.32 -10.25
N PHE A 78 17.39 10.01 -10.31
CA PHE A 78 16.65 10.38 -9.11
C PHE A 78 15.86 9.20 -8.53
N GLY A 79 16.10 8.83 -7.27
CA GLY A 79 15.24 7.91 -6.51
C GLY A 79 15.04 6.53 -7.17
N CYS A 80 13.86 5.95 -6.96
CA CYS A 80 13.52 4.63 -7.49
C CYS A 80 12.44 4.72 -8.58
N SER A 81 12.53 3.83 -9.56
CA SER A 81 11.45 3.54 -10.50
C SER A 81 10.42 2.58 -9.88
N TYR A 82 9.23 2.50 -10.49
CA TYR A 82 8.24 1.52 -10.07
C TYR A 82 8.78 0.09 -10.21
N ARG A 83 8.59 -0.71 -9.16
CA ARG A 83 8.89 -2.14 -9.16
C ARG A 83 7.61 -2.87 -8.74
N PRO A 84 7.04 -3.73 -9.60
CA PRO A 84 5.91 -4.56 -9.21
C PRO A 84 6.28 -5.37 -7.96
N ARG A 85 5.38 -5.44 -6.99
CA ARG A 85 5.55 -6.39 -5.89
C ARG A 85 5.52 -7.79 -6.50
N LYS A 86 6.52 -8.61 -6.21
CA LYS A 86 6.46 -10.03 -6.60
C LYS A 86 5.21 -10.63 -5.94
N PRO A 87 4.41 -11.44 -6.67
CA PRO A 87 3.32 -12.15 -6.04
C PRO A 87 3.87 -12.90 -4.83
N TYR A 88 3.15 -12.83 -3.72
CA TYR A 88 3.53 -13.53 -2.51
C TYR A 88 3.52 -15.02 -2.81
N SER A 89 4.70 -15.60 -3.04
CA SER A 89 4.87 -17.04 -2.93
C SER A 89 4.94 -17.34 -1.44
N PRO A 90 4.01 -18.12 -0.88
CA PRO A 90 4.21 -18.68 0.45
C PRO A 90 5.56 -19.39 0.38
N LYS A 91 6.54 -18.94 1.16
CA LYS A 91 7.79 -19.69 1.31
C LYS A 91 7.35 -21.09 1.71
N LYS A 92 7.70 -22.12 0.93
CA LYS A 92 7.64 -23.49 1.42
C LYS A 92 8.39 -23.45 2.75
N LYS A 93 7.66 -23.58 3.86
CA LYS A 93 8.29 -23.95 5.12
C LYS A 93 9.02 -25.23 4.76
N ASP A 94 10.33 -25.19 4.67
CA ASP A 94 11.10 -26.42 4.76
C ASP A 94 10.52 -27.13 5.97
N GLU A 95 10.03 -28.35 5.75
CA GLU A 95 9.55 -29.21 6.80
C GLU A 95 10.71 -29.45 7.76
N LYS A 96 10.95 -28.52 8.68
CA LYS A 96 11.47 -28.87 9.98
C LYS A 96 10.47 -29.88 10.48
N LYS A 97 10.83 -31.16 10.34
CA LYS A 97 10.18 -32.31 10.96
C LYS A 97 10.12 -32.03 12.46
N SER A 98 9.15 -31.23 12.86
CA SER A 98 8.71 -31.19 14.24
C SER A 98 8.27 -32.61 14.52
N LYS A 99 8.95 -33.28 15.45
CA LYS A 99 8.45 -34.52 16.04
C LYS A 99 7.09 -34.18 16.63
N LYS A 100 6.02 -34.35 15.86
CA LYS A 100 4.66 -34.19 16.34
C LYS A 100 4.47 -35.25 17.42
N ARG A 101 4.27 -34.82 18.66
CA ARG A 101 3.73 -35.71 19.69
C ARG A 101 2.36 -36.20 19.21
N PRO A 102 1.98 -37.46 19.50
CA PRO A 102 0.70 -38.01 19.08
C PRO A 102 -0.45 -37.13 19.58
N VAL A 103 -1.43 -36.91 18.71
CA VAL A 103 -2.59 -36.01 18.89
C VAL A 103 -3.46 -36.38 20.12
N THR A 104 -3.25 -37.56 20.70
CA THR A 104 -4.02 -38.09 21.82
C THR A 104 -3.67 -37.49 23.18
N GLU A 105 -2.60 -36.70 23.32
CA GLU A 105 -2.24 -36.09 24.62
C GLU A 105 -2.73 -34.64 24.79
N SER A 106 -3.04 -33.89 23.72
CA SER A 106 -3.31 -32.45 23.87
C SER A 106 -4.71 -32.09 24.43
N CYS A 107 -5.65 -33.05 24.43
CA CYS A 107 -7.01 -32.80 24.93
C CYS A 107 -7.18 -33.08 26.44
N ARG A 108 -6.19 -33.72 27.08
CA ARG A 108 -6.28 -34.10 28.50
C ARG A 108 -5.92 -32.96 29.46
N ASP A 109 -5.02 -32.06 29.05
CA ASP A 109 -4.46 -31.09 29.99
C ASP A 109 -5.26 -29.78 30.14
N ASN A 110 -6.27 -29.52 29.28
CA ASN A 110 -7.05 -28.27 29.33
C ASN A 110 -8.57 -28.45 29.42
N SER A 111 -9.09 -29.66 29.56
CA SER A 111 -10.54 -29.88 29.75
C SER A 111 -10.86 -30.16 31.22
N VAL A 112 -10.99 -29.09 32.02
CA VAL A 112 -11.78 -29.19 33.26
C VAL A 112 -13.24 -29.31 32.82
N VAL A 113 -13.68 -30.53 32.57
CA VAL A 113 -15.09 -30.84 32.32
C VAL A 113 -15.81 -30.71 33.67
N TYR A 114 -16.46 -29.57 33.88
CA TYR A 114 -17.36 -29.41 35.02
C TYR A 114 -18.61 -30.27 34.76
N HIS A 115 -18.89 -31.23 35.65
CA HIS A 115 -20.21 -31.85 35.68
C HIS A 115 -21.27 -30.81 36.04
N PHE A 116 -22.49 -30.96 35.52
CA PHE A 116 -23.60 -30.02 35.69
C PHE A 116 -23.83 -29.64 37.17
N ASP A 117 -23.66 -30.60 38.08
CA ASP A 117 -23.78 -30.39 39.52
C ASP A 117 -22.73 -29.43 40.12
N GLN A 118 -21.55 -29.30 39.49
CA GLN A 118 -20.51 -28.35 39.91
C GLN A 118 -20.79 -26.91 39.46
N LEU A 119 -21.53 -26.74 38.36
CA LEU A 119 -21.98 -25.42 37.90
C LEU A 119 -23.08 -24.85 38.82
N LEU A 120 -23.98 -25.71 39.31
CA LEU A 120 -25.07 -25.31 40.20
C LEU A 120 -24.60 -24.83 41.59
N ARG A 121 -23.44 -25.28 42.06
CA ARG A 121 -22.87 -24.81 43.33
C ARG A 121 -22.19 -23.45 43.22
N LYS A 122 -21.72 -23.04 42.03
CA LYS A 122 -21.07 -21.74 41.81
C LYS A 122 -22.05 -20.60 41.58
N THR A 123 -23.29 -20.88 41.18
CA THR A 123 -24.32 -19.86 40.88
C THR A 123 -25.26 -19.55 42.04
N ARG A 124 -25.11 -20.22 43.20
CA ARG A 124 -25.76 -19.82 44.45
C ARG A 124 -24.82 -18.94 45.27
N LEU A 125 -24.68 -17.70 44.84
CA LEU A 125 -24.21 -16.57 45.66
C LEU A 125 -25.29 -15.50 45.63
#